data_AF-A0A7Z9D0W2-F1
#
_entry.id   AF-A0A7Z9D0W2-F1
#
_cell.length_a   1.000
_cell.length_b   1.000
_cell.length_c   1.000
_cell.angle_alpha   90.00
_cell.angle_beta   90.00
_cell.angle_gamma   90.00
#
_symmetry.space_group_name_H-M   'P 1'
#
loop_
_entity.id
_entity.type
_entity.pdbx_description
1 polymer ?
#
loop_
_entity_poly.entity_id
_entity_poly.type
_entity_poly.pdbx_seq_one_letter_code
_entity_poly.pdbx_strand_id
1 'polypeptide(L)'
;MTEIVKKPKSSIWSKIGTFFGILFSGIVMIIGFLIATPFFLLSILFNWIKLSFGFTLFWFIANLIYTSVILDSQKFEPFNGTIVLIIIGLGLLTSIFVTISEMKE
;
A
#
# COMPACT_ATOMS: atom_id res chain seq x y z
N MET A 1 60.06 3.23 22.56
CA MET A 1 59.79 2.65 21.23
C MET A 1 58.48 3.27 20.75
N THR A 2 58.56 4.29 19.88
CA THR A 2 57.37 5.00 19.38
C THR A 2 56.93 4.35 18.07
N GLU A 3 55.80 3.63 18.11
CA GLU A 3 55.18 3.12 16.89
C GLU A 3 54.62 4.28 16.07
N ILE A 4 55.19 4.47 14.88
CA ILE A 4 54.66 5.41 13.89
C ILE A 4 53.49 4.70 13.20
N VAL A 5 52.27 4.96 13.67
CA VAL A 5 51.04 4.53 12.98
C VAL A 5 50.96 5.28 11.65
N LYS A 6 51.40 4.64 10.57
CA LYS A 6 51.23 5.14 9.19
C LYS A 6 49.74 5.20 8.89
N LYS A 7 49.15 6.40 8.86
CA LYS A 7 47.80 6.61 8.33
C LYS A 7 47.76 6.11 6.89
N PRO A 8 46.84 5.20 6.53
CA PRO A 8 46.73 4.72 5.16
C PRO A 8 46.39 5.92 4.26
N LYS A 9 47.24 6.16 3.27
CA LYS A 9 47.06 7.21 2.28
C LYS A 9 45.81 6.85 1.48
N SER A 10 44.67 7.47 1.80
CA SER A 10 43.41 7.23 1.07
C SER A 10 43.67 7.52 -0.41
N SER A 11 43.72 6.49 -1.24
CA SER A 11 44.00 6.68 -2.66
C SER A 11 42.80 7.39 -3.28
N ILE A 12 43.06 8.33 -4.18
CA ILE A 12 42.00 9.03 -4.94
C ILE A 12 41.11 8.00 -5.66
N TRP A 13 41.70 6.88 -6.07
CA TRP A 13 41.02 5.71 -6.61
C TRP A 13 40.01 5.07 -5.64
N SER A 14 40.34 4.96 -4.35
CA SER A 14 39.41 4.46 -3.33
C SER A 14 38.19 5.38 -3.18
N LYS A 15 38.40 6.70 -3.22
CA LYS A 15 37.31 7.69 -3.13
C LYS A 15 36.40 7.67 -4.36
N ILE A 16 36.97 7.51 -5.54
CA ILE A 16 36.22 7.38 -6.80
C ILE A 16 35.39 6.10 -6.79
N GLY A 17 35.97 4.98 -6.36
CA GLY A 17 35.24 3.72 -6.21
C GLY A 17 34.05 3.83 -5.24
N THR A 18 34.23 4.49 -4.10
CA THR A 18 33.14 4.74 -3.14
C THR A 18 32.05 5.65 -3.74
N PHE A 19 32.42 6.69 -4.48
CA PHE A 19 31.48 7.59 -5.13
C PHE A 19 30.59 6.86 -6.16
N PHE A 20 31.19 6.07 -7.04
CA PHE A 20 30.42 5.25 -7.99
C PHE A 20 29.60 4.16 -7.30
N GLY A 21 30.10 3.59 -6.19
CA GLY A 21 29.34 2.63 -5.38
C GLY A 21 28.06 3.23 -4.80
N ILE A 22 28.13 4.46 -4.26
CA ILE A 22 26.96 5.17 -3.74
C ILE A 22 25.97 5.51 -4.86
N LEU A 23 26.47 6.02 -5.99
CA LEU A 23 25.64 6.32 -7.16
C LEU A 23 24.91 5.08 -7.67
N PHE A 24 25.63 3.97 -7.83
CA PHE A 24 25.07 2.72 -8.30
C PHE A 24 24.04 2.16 -7.31
N SER A 25 24.32 2.22 -6.00
CA SER A 25 23.34 1.84 -4.97
C SER A 25 22.07 2.68 -5.04
N GLY A 26 22.19 3.99 -5.22
CA GLY A 26 21.04 4.88 -5.39
C GLY A 26 20.22 4.54 -6.63
N ILE A 27 20.89 4.26 -7.76
CA ILE A 27 20.22 3.87 -9.01
C ILE A 27 19.46 2.55 -8.83
N VAL A 28 20.10 1.53 -8.26
CA VAL A 28 19.49 0.22 -8.02
C VAL A 28 18.28 0.35 -7.07
N MET A 29 18.38 1.18 -6.04
CA MET A 29 17.26 1.46 -5.12
C MET A 29 16.08 2.11 -5.86
N ILE A 30 16.33 3.14 -6.67
CA ILE A 30 15.28 3.84 -7.42
C ILE A 30 14.60 2.90 -8.43
N ILE A 31 15.39 2.10 -9.16
CA ILE A 31 14.86 1.11 -10.11
C ILE A 31 14.02 0.07 -9.36
N GLY A 32 14.51 -0.46 -8.24
CA GLY A 32 13.77 -1.40 -7.41
C GLY A 32 12.44 -0.82 -6.94
N PHE A 33 12.44 0.43 -6.47
CA PHE A 33 11.22 1.13 -6.07
C PHE A 33 10.24 1.35 -7.24
N LEU A 34 10.74 1.80 -8.40
CA LEU A 34 9.94 2.01 -9.61
C LEU A 34 9.29 0.73 -10.12
N ILE A 35 9.93 -0.42 -9.93
CA ILE A 35 9.37 -1.72 -10.30
C ILE A 35 8.39 -2.20 -9.22
N ALA A 36 8.74 -2.10 -7.93
CA ALA A 36 7.89 -2.60 -6.85
C ALA A 36 6.58 -1.81 -6.70
N THR A 37 6.62 -0.49 -6.88
CA THR A 37 5.45 0.40 -6.71
C THR A 37 4.25 0.04 -7.60
N PRO A 38 4.39 -0.17 -8.92
CA PRO A 38 3.26 -0.56 -9.76
C PRO A 38 2.70 -1.94 -9.38
N PHE A 39 3.54 -2.91 -9.00
CA PHE A 39 3.05 -4.19 -8.51
C PHE A 39 2.29 -4.05 -7.18
N PHE A 40 2.81 -3.23 -6.26
CA PHE A 40 2.13 -2.92 -5.00
C PHE A 40 0.76 -2.29 -5.23
N LEU A 41 0.67 -1.31 -6.13
CA LEU A 41 -0.59 -0.67 -6.52
C LEU A 41 -1.56 -1.65 -7.19
N LEU A 42 -1.07 -2.53 -8.05
CA LEU A 42 -1.89 -3.58 -8.67
C LEU A 42 -2.47 -4.54 -7.63
N SER A 43 -1.67 -4.95 -6.64
CA SER A 43 -2.14 -5.80 -5.54
C SER A 43 -3.21 -5.11 -4.69
N ILE A 44 -3.02 -3.83 -4.36
CA ILE A 44 -4.05 -3.03 -3.67
C ILE A 44 -5.33 -2.98 -4.51
N LEU A 45 -5.21 -2.75 -5.82
CA LEU A 45 -6.38 -2.64 -6.68
C LEU A 45 -7.14 -3.98 -6.76
N PHE A 46 -6.43 -5.09 -6.87
CA PHE A 46 -7.02 -6.42 -6.91
C PHE A 46 -7.74 -6.78 -5.61
N ASN A 47 -7.12 -6.52 -4.46
CA ASN A 47 -7.75 -6.75 -3.16
C ASN A 47 -8.91 -5.78 -2.91
N TRP A 48 -8.83 -4.56 -3.43
CA TRP A 48 -9.90 -3.58 -3.33
C TRP A 48 -11.13 -4.03 -4.11
N ILE A 49 -10.95 -4.61 -5.30
CA ILE A 49 -12.04 -5.22 -6.09
C ILE A 49 -12.67 -6.38 -5.32
N LYS A 50 -11.86 -7.33 -4.80
CA LYS A 50 -12.38 -8.47 -4.01
C LYS A 50 -13.21 -8.01 -2.81
N LEU A 51 -12.70 -7.05 -2.04
CA LEU A 51 -13.40 -6.49 -0.88
C LEU A 51 -14.67 -5.74 -1.30
N SER A 52 -14.65 -5.02 -2.42
CA SER A 52 -15.81 -4.31 -2.95
C SER A 52 -16.95 -5.25 -3.30
N PHE A 53 -16.66 -6.44 -3.85
CA PHE A 53 -17.67 -7.48 -4.04
C PHE A 53 -18.27 -7.94 -2.71
N GLY A 54 -17.44 -8.20 -1.70
CA GLY A 54 -17.89 -8.57 -0.35
C GLY A 54 -18.77 -7.51 0.30
N PHE A 55 -18.35 -6.24 0.24
CA PHE A 55 -19.14 -5.10 0.74
C PHE A 55 -20.47 -4.96 0.00
N THR A 56 -20.47 -5.10 -1.33
CA THR A 56 -21.70 -5.01 -2.13
C THR A 56 -22.69 -6.09 -1.71
N LEU A 57 -22.24 -7.33 -1.56
CA LEU A 57 -23.08 -8.45 -1.13
C LEU A 57 -23.64 -8.22 0.28
N PHE A 58 -22.80 -7.79 1.21
CA PHE A 58 -23.19 -7.48 2.59
C PHE A 58 -24.30 -6.42 2.62
N TRP A 59 -24.10 -5.30 1.91
CA TRP A 59 -25.07 -4.22 1.91
C TRP A 59 -26.37 -4.56 1.17
N PHE A 60 -26.31 -5.37 0.12
CA PHE A 60 -27.51 -5.88 -0.55
C PHE A 60 -28.39 -6.68 0.43
N ILE A 61 -27.78 -7.59 1.19
CA ILE A 61 -28.49 -8.39 2.20
C ILE A 61 -29.03 -7.49 3.31
N ALA A 62 -28.23 -6.54 3.80
CA ALA A 62 -28.64 -5.60 4.84
C ALA A 62 -29.89 -4.79 4.41
N ASN A 63 -29.93 -4.35 3.15
CA ASN A 63 -31.09 -3.65 2.60
C ASN A 63 -32.34 -4.54 2.51
N LEU A 64 -32.20 -5.80 2.08
CA LEU A 64 -33.32 -6.76 2.06
C LEU A 64 -33.90 -6.97 3.46
N ILE A 65 -33.05 -7.16 4.47
CA ILE A 65 -33.49 -7.31 5.86
C ILE A 65 -34.17 -6.04 6.35
N TYR A 66 -33.57 -4.88 6.11
CA TYR A 66 -34.12 -3.58 6.52
C TYR A 66 -35.53 -3.38 5.98
N THR A 67 -35.71 -3.56 4.66
CA THR A 67 -37.02 -3.40 3.99
C THR A 67 -38.06 -4.45 4.42
N SER A 68 -37.63 -5.64 4.83
CA SER A 68 -38.52 -6.75 5.19
C SER A 68 -38.93 -6.73 6.66
N VAL A 69 -38.10 -6.18 7.55
CA VAL A 69 -38.31 -6.19 9.01
C VAL A 69 -38.82 -4.85 9.54
N ILE A 70 -38.42 -3.73 8.94
CA ILE A 70 -38.80 -2.39 9.41
C ILE A 70 -39.97 -1.89 8.54
N LEU A 71 -41.18 -1.92 9.11
CA LEU A 71 -42.44 -1.54 8.47
C LEU A 71 -42.61 -0.02 8.24
N ASP A 72 -41.66 0.81 8.67
CA ASP A 72 -41.76 2.26 8.57
C ASP A 72 -41.01 2.77 7.32
N SER A 73 -41.78 3.08 6.28
CA SER A 73 -41.30 3.46 4.95
C SER A 73 -40.89 4.93 4.83
N GLN A 74 -40.37 5.54 5.90
CA GLN A 74 -39.73 6.84 5.78
C GLN A 74 -38.39 6.66 5.06
N LYS A 75 -38.41 6.76 3.72
CA LYS A 75 -37.28 6.86 2.78
C LYS A 75 -35.90 6.71 3.44
N PHE A 76 -35.57 5.51 3.89
CA PHE A 76 -34.23 5.20 4.31
C PHE A 76 -33.42 5.04 3.03
N GLU A 77 -32.53 5.99 2.77
CA GLU A 77 -31.60 5.96 1.64
C GLU A 77 -30.23 5.52 2.17
N PRO A 78 -29.96 4.20 2.25
CA PRO A 78 -28.73 3.68 2.83
C PRO A 78 -27.48 4.13 2.07
N PHE A 79 -27.64 4.57 0.82
CA PHE A 79 -26.55 4.96 -0.08
C PHE A 79 -26.67 6.41 -0.51
N ASN A 80 -26.42 7.34 0.43
CA ASN A 80 -26.14 8.73 0.06
C ASN A 80 -24.68 8.85 -0.43
N GLY A 81 -24.38 9.80 -1.31
CA GLY A 81 -23.04 10.04 -1.86
C GLY A 81 -21.93 10.14 -0.82
N THR A 82 -22.19 10.72 0.35
CA THR A 82 -21.22 10.74 1.47
C THR A 82 -20.96 9.34 2.04
N ILE A 83 -22.01 8.54 2.21
CA ILE A 83 -21.89 7.16 2.73
C ILE A 83 -21.14 6.28 1.74
N VAL A 84 -21.43 6.43 0.44
CA VAL A 84 -20.73 5.72 -0.64
C VAL A 84 -19.24 6.07 -0.64
N LEU A 85 -18.89 7.36 -0.50
CA LEU A 85 -17.49 7.78 -0.38
C LEU A 85 -16.79 7.18 0.85
N ILE A 86 -17.47 7.12 2.00
CA ILE A 86 -16.95 6.51 3.21
C ILE A 86 -16.70 5.00 3.01
N ILE A 87 -17.65 4.28 2.41
CA ILE A 87 -17.51 2.83 2.14
C ILE A 87 -16.35 2.58 1.17
N ILE A 88 -16.22 3.39 0.11
CA ILE A 88 -15.11 3.30 -0.85
C ILE A 88 -13.77 3.56 -0.15
N GLY A 89 -13.69 4.61 0.67
CA GLY A 89 -12.49 4.97 1.42
C GLY A 89 -12.07 3.90 2.43
N LEU A 90 -13.03 3.35 3.20
CA LEU A 90 -12.79 2.24 4.12
C LEU A 90 -12.37 0.97 3.37
N GLY A 91 -12.98 0.69 2.22
CA GLY A 91 -12.58 -0.42 1.36
C GLY A 91 -11.15 -0.28 0.86
N LEU A 92 -10.74 0.93 0.46
CA LEU A 92 -9.37 1.21 0.02
C LEU A 92 -8.37 1.03 1.16
N LEU A 93 -8.65 1.59 2.35
CA LEU A 93 -7.79 1.41 3.53
C LEU A 93 -7.65 -0.07 3.90
N THR A 94 -8.77 -0.80 3.94
CA THR A 94 -8.78 -2.24 4.23
C THR A 94 -7.96 -3.01 3.19
N SER A 95 -8.08 -2.66 1.91
CA SER A 95 -7.28 -3.28 0.85
C SER A 95 -5.78 -3.10 1.07
N ILE A 96 -5.33 -1.90 1.45
CA ILE A 96 -3.93 -1.63 1.77
C ILE A 96 -3.45 -2.54 2.91
N PHE A 97 -4.23 -2.65 3.99
CA PHE A 97 -3.88 -3.53 5.12
C PHE A 97 -3.80 -5.01 4.71
N VAL A 98 -4.77 -5.47 3.92
CA VAL A 98 -4.78 -6.86 3.41
C VAL A 98 -3.56 -7.11 2.52
N THR A 99 -3.27 -6.22 1.58
CA THR A 99 -2.09 -6.34 0.72
C THR A 99 -0.78 -6.37 1.52
N ILE A 100 -0.64 -5.54 2.56
CA ILE A 100 0.52 -5.58 3.45
C ILE A 100 0.59 -6.91 4.22
N SER A 101 -0.56 -7.45 4.66
CA SER A 101 -0.61 -8.73 5.37
C SER A 101 -0.21 -9.91 4.49
N GLU A 102 -0.64 -9.93 3.23
CA GLU A 102 -0.32 -10.98 2.25
C GLU A 102 1.16 -10.98 1.84
N MET A 103 1.87 -9.86 2.00
CA MET A 103 3.32 -9.78 1.76
C MET A 103 4.18 -10.35 2.90
N LYS A 104 3.56 -10.62 4.05
CA LYS A 104 4.25 -11.10 5.24
C LYS A 104 4.34 -12.64 5.29
N GLU A 105 3.50 -13.33 4.54
CA GLU A 105 3.58 -14.78 4.29
C GLU A 105 4.58 -15.09 3.18
#